data_AF-A0A9P8PEF1-F1
#
_entry.id   AF-A0A9P8PEF1-F1
#
_cell.length_a   1.000
_cell.length_b   1.000
_cell.length_c   1.000
_cell.angle_alpha   90.00
_cell.angle_beta   90.00
_cell.angle_gamma   90.00
#
_symmetry.space_group_name_H-M   'P 1'
#
loop_
_entity.id
_entity.type
_entity.pdbx_description
1 polymer ?
#
loop_
_entity_poly.entity_id
_entity_poly.type
_entity_poly.pdbx_seq_one_letter_code
_entity_poly.pdbx_strand_id
1 'polypeptide(L)'
;MDYHDSSQLLWLFQDYLNTIIYNCFKRSNSKAQIFILVKNYILHLIFLLGPNKSVFIAIDGIPPLGKIKQQALRRQNSTKLINGMDINMITPGSEFFNEFNLKLHEFAKTESCLKNEDFNIVVSDSLESGEGEQKIMNYLKKIQNSQNLTDKSIIYSVDADIIVMSLILSNNVELIRERNHFHQKHFNYQRQDFQKLQFELLNINQLKIQLTCSFQKVKRDNALKDLCLLFIILGNDFLPSPELFNSNITTDFIHIIQTSLVEFYNNITEKDTINHLILESSINNSNDYEINYLGLIDYFQILSKFQFEQFKKDYPSKSDYLKQRILELEFSNLLSLKEKKIQIQKSIQGIELERFKEWRLLYYKKKNQYGSSISNPQNSKFKILTNEYFVRLNWVFKYYVNGCIDNGDWIFDYDYVPMISDLLENYQYSDMDEFKKHILNANIDLNITPEIHLALVLPSKSTKLLPEKYQNDSKLERYNNENFVDLNYKKILDIVIYLQKKKKKLK
;
A
#
# COMPACT_ATOMS: atom_id res chain seq x y z
N MET A 1 2.69 14.64 -26.60
CA MET A 1 4.12 14.32 -26.45
C MET A 1 4.41 13.25 -27.49
N ASP A 2 5.21 13.53 -28.50
CA ASP A 2 5.68 12.49 -29.42
C ASP A 2 6.84 11.77 -28.74
N TYR A 3 6.57 10.55 -28.25
CA TYR A 3 7.52 9.72 -27.52
C TYR A 3 8.41 8.95 -28.49
N HIS A 4 9.20 9.66 -29.30
CA HIS A 4 10.08 9.06 -30.30
C HIS A 4 11.55 9.19 -29.92
N ASP A 5 11.92 8.55 -28.81
CA ASP A 5 13.32 8.23 -28.57
C ASP A 5 13.60 6.84 -29.15
N SER A 6 13.93 6.82 -30.44
CA SER A 6 14.02 5.62 -31.30
C SER A 6 15.17 4.66 -31.00
N SER A 7 15.97 4.91 -29.95
CA SER A 7 17.24 4.22 -29.70
C SER A 7 17.16 3.04 -28.71
N GLN A 8 16.05 2.87 -27.97
CA GLN A 8 15.95 1.84 -26.93
C GLN A 8 14.78 0.88 -27.17
N LEU A 9 14.98 -0.40 -26.83
CA LEU A 9 13.91 -1.37 -26.72
C LEU A 9 12.98 -0.95 -25.56
N LEU A 10 11.68 -0.90 -25.82
CA LEU A 10 10.66 -0.36 -24.94
C LEU A 10 9.64 -1.43 -24.54
N TRP A 11 9.54 -1.67 -23.23
CA TRP A 11 8.49 -2.46 -22.59
C TRP A 11 7.39 -1.54 -22.07
N LEU A 12 6.12 -1.88 -22.35
CA LEU A 12 4.97 -1.17 -21.77
C LEU A 12 4.25 -2.08 -20.76
N PHE A 13 4.09 -1.61 -19.53
CA PHE A 13 3.34 -2.29 -18.47
C PHE A 13 2.05 -1.53 -18.16
N GLN A 14 0.91 -2.22 -18.06
CA GLN A 14 -0.38 -1.59 -17.76
C GLN A 14 -0.99 -2.18 -16.48
N ASP A 15 -1.06 -1.36 -15.43
CA ASP A 15 -1.62 -1.70 -14.12
C ASP A 15 -3.05 -1.18 -13.95
N TYR A 16 -3.32 0.00 -14.53
CA TYR A 16 -4.54 0.77 -14.35
C TYR A 16 -5.78 0.20 -15.10
N LEU A 17 -5.71 -1.04 -15.59
CA LEU A 17 -6.75 -1.59 -16.46
C LEU A 17 -8.07 -1.77 -15.73
N ASN A 18 -8.06 -2.13 -14.45
CA ASN A 18 -9.29 -2.27 -13.66
C ASN A 18 -10.08 -0.95 -13.60
N THR A 19 -9.39 0.17 -13.42
CA THR A 19 -10.02 1.49 -13.41
C THR A 19 -10.50 1.91 -14.79
N ILE A 20 -9.75 1.56 -15.86
CA ILE A 20 -10.19 1.78 -17.25
C ILE A 20 -11.46 0.97 -17.53
N ILE A 21 -11.50 -0.31 -17.18
CA ILE A 21 -12.67 -1.19 -17.35
C ILE A 21 -13.86 -0.61 -16.61
N TYR A 22 -13.68 -0.17 -15.37
CA TYR A 22 -14.71 0.50 -14.58
C TYR A 22 -15.23 1.79 -15.23
N ASN A 23 -14.33 2.62 -15.78
CA ASN A 23 -14.71 3.85 -16.48
C ASN A 23 -15.42 3.59 -17.81
N CYS A 24 -15.02 2.55 -18.54
CA CYS A 24 -15.68 2.08 -19.77
C CYS A 24 -17.05 1.49 -19.46
N PHE A 25 -17.17 0.74 -18.37
CA PHE A 25 -18.42 0.16 -17.87
C PHE A 25 -19.48 1.24 -17.66
N LYS A 26 -19.14 2.31 -16.93
CA LYS A 26 -20.05 3.44 -16.66
C LYS A 26 -20.60 4.13 -17.90
N ARG A 27 -19.92 3.98 -19.04
CA ARG A 27 -20.25 4.64 -20.32
C ARG A 27 -20.82 3.69 -21.37
N SER A 28 -20.99 2.43 -21.01
CA SER A 28 -21.45 1.39 -21.92
C SER A 28 -22.90 1.00 -21.63
N ASN A 29 -23.64 0.67 -22.67
CA ASN A 29 -25.01 0.14 -22.58
C ASN A 29 -25.04 -1.39 -22.74
N SER A 30 -23.90 -2.02 -23.07
CA SER A 30 -23.80 -3.47 -23.24
C SER A 30 -22.41 -3.99 -22.86
N LYS A 31 -22.34 -5.28 -22.50
CA LYS A 31 -21.09 -6.00 -22.22
C LYS A 31 -20.09 -5.94 -23.39
N ALA A 32 -20.57 -6.05 -24.63
CA ALA A 32 -19.73 -6.00 -25.82
C ALA A 32 -19.09 -4.62 -26.03
N GLN A 33 -19.84 -3.54 -25.75
CA GLN A 33 -19.32 -2.18 -25.87
C GLN A 33 -18.16 -1.94 -24.88
N ILE A 34 -18.24 -2.48 -23.67
CA ILE A 34 -17.18 -2.33 -22.65
C ILE A 34 -15.84 -2.80 -23.22
N PHE A 35 -15.82 -4.01 -23.81
CA PHE A 35 -14.60 -4.57 -24.39
C PHE A 35 -14.04 -3.70 -25.52
N ILE A 36 -14.90 -3.18 -26.40
CA ILE A 36 -14.48 -2.30 -27.50
C ILE A 36 -13.81 -1.02 -26.98
N LEU A 37 -14.39 -0.39 -25.95
CA LEU A 37 -13.82 0.84 -25.39
C LEU A 37 -12.47 0.58 -24.70
N VAL A 38 -12.36 -0.51 -23.95
CA VAL A 38 -11.09 -0.91 -23.30
C VAL A 38 -10.03 -1.22 -24.35
N LYS A 39 -10.37 -2.01 -25.39
CA LYS A 39 -9.49 -2.29 -26.53
C LYS A 39 -8.97 -1.00 -27.16
N ASN A 40 -9.86 -0.05 -27.45
CA ASN A 40 -9.49 1.22 -28.06
C ASN A 40 -8.51 2.02 -27.19
N TYR A 41 -8.69 1.99 -25.87
CA TYR A 41 -7.78 2.65 -24.92
C TYR A 41 -6.39 2.00 -24.92
N ILE A 42 -6.32 0.65 -24.88
CA ILE A 42 -5.06 -0.09 -24.95
C ILE A 42 -4.32 0.22 -26.25
N LEU A 43 -5.01 0.18 -27.39
CA LEU A 43 -4.42 0.51 -28.69
C LEU A 43 -3.93 1.97 -28.75
N HIS A 44 -4.68 2.90 -28.14
CA HIS A 44 -4.24 4.28 -28.06
C HIS A 44 -2.92 4.43 -27.28
N LEU A 45 -2.78 3.76 -26.13
CA LEU A 45 -1.53 3.76 -25.36
C LEU A 45 -0.37 3.12 -26.15
N ILE A 46 -0.60 1.98 -26.81
CA ILE A 46 0.41 1.32 -27.64
C ILE A 46 0.84 2.24 -28.79
N PHE A 47 -0.10 2.93 -29.42
CA PHE A 47 0.20 3.90 -30.49
C PHE A 47 0.98 5.10 -29.96
N LEU A 48 0.56 5.68 -28.83
CA LEU A 48 1.19 6.85 -28.23
C LEU A 48 2.64 6.59 -27.78
N LEU A 49 2.89 5.42 -27.21
CA LEU A 49 4.17 5.09 -26.59
C LEU A 49 5.12 4.32 -27.51
N GLY A 50 4.58 3.68 -28.56
CA GLY A 50 5.36 2.97 -29.55
C GLY A 50 6.28 1.86 -29.01
N PRO A 51 5.83 0.95 -28.12
CA PRO A 51 6.69 -0.13 -27.60
C PRO A 51 7.15 -1.04 -28.75
N ASN A 52 8.43 -1.36 -28.83
CA ASN A 52 9.00 -2.16 -29.94
C ASN A 52 9.38 -3.60 -29.52
N LYS A 53 9.46 -3.90 -28.21
CA LYS A 53 9.77 -5.25 -27.71
C LYS A 53 8.52 -6.01 -27.29
N SER A 54 7.74 -5.46 -26.38
CA SER A 54 6.52 -6.13 -25.89
C SER A 54 5.62 -5.20 -25.09
N VAL A 55 4.41 -5.68 -24.81
CA VAL A 55 3.44 -5.06 -23.91
C VAL A 55 3.01 -6.11 -22.89
N PHE A 56 3.05 -5.77 -21.61
CA PHE A 56 2.54 -6.59 -20.53
C PHE A 56 1.30 -5.93 -19.93
N ILE A 57 0.15 -6.58 -20.04
CA ILE A 57 -1.13 -6.12 -19.52
C ILE A 57 -1.43 -6.92 -18.27
N ALA A 58 -1.58 -6.24 -17.14
CA ALA A 58 -1.94 -6.87 -15.87
C ALA A 58 -3.36 -6.47 -15.45
N ILE A 59 -4.14 -7.45 -15.05
CA ILE A 59 -5.46 -7.28 -14.45
C ILE A 59 -5.38 -7.76 -13.00
N ASP A 60 -6.03 -7.06 -12.06
CA ASP A 60 -6.08 -7.56 -10.68
C ASP A 60 -6.77 -8.92 -10.65
N GLY A 61 -6.06 -9.89 -10.09
CA GLY A 61 -6.64 -11.18 -9.76
C GLY A 61 -7.09 -11.24 -8.32
N ILE A 62 -6.92 -12.41 -7.73
CA ILE A 62 -7.27 -12.65 -6.32
C ILE A 62 -6.16 -12.03 -5.46
N PRO A 63 -6.46 -10.99 -4.66
CA PRO A 63 -5.46 -10.33 -3.83
C PRO A 63 -5.16 -11.17 -2.57
N PRO A 64 -4.13 -10.80 -1.79
CA PRO A 64 -3.92 -11.35 -0.45
C PRO A 64 -5.15 -11.13 0.46
N LEU A 65 -5.29 -11.96 1.49
CA LEU A 65 -6.45 -11.94 2.38
C LEU A 65 -6.67 -10.59 3.07
N GLY A 66 -5.59 -9.89 3.44
CA GLY A 66 -5.64 -8.54 4.00
C GLY A 66 -6.39 -7.53 3.12
N LYS A 67 -6.38 -7.71 1.80
CA LYS A 67 -7.10 -6.84 0.84
C LYS A 67 -8.52 -7.28 0.54
N ILE A 68 -8.94 -8.49 0.92
CA ILE A 68 -10.31 -8.98 0.68
C ILE A 68 -11.34 -8.11 1.42
N LYS A 69 -11.09 -7.72 2.68
CA LYS A 69 -11.98 -6.84 3.45
C LYS A 69 -12.19 -5.49 2.75
N GLN A 70 -11.10 -4.86 2.32
CA GLN A 70 -11.14 -3.57 1.61
C GLN A 70 -11.89 -3.71 0.27
N GLN A 71 -11.63 -4.77 -0.49
CA GLN A 71 -12.31 -5.06 -1.74
C GLN A 71 -13.82 -5.29 -1.58
N ALA A 72 -14.22 -5.96 -0.50
CA ALA A 72 -15.62 -6.24 -0.23
C ALA A 72 -16.39 -4.98 0.21
N LEU A 73 -15.79 -4.14 1.07
CA LEU A 73 -16.31 -2.83 1.44
C LEU A 73 -16.57 -1.94 0.21
N ARG A 74 -15.63 -1.89 -0.74
CA ARG A 74 -15.79 -1.15 -2.00
C ARG A 74 -17.01 -1.62 -2.81
N ARG A 75 -17.27 -2.94 -2.84
CA ARG A 75 -18.39 -3.55 -3.57
C ARG A 75 -19.74 -3.37 -2.89
N GLN A 76 -19.78 -3.39 -1.55
CA GLN A 76 -20.99 -3.04 -0.80
C GLN A 76 -21.47 -1.62 -1.10
N ASN A 77 -20.53 -0.68 -1.19
CA ASN A 77 -20.82 0.70 -1.55
C ASN A 77 -21.23 0.87 -3.02
N SER A 78 -20.99 -0.14 -3.86
CA SER A 78 -21.22 -0.14 -5.31
C SER A 78 -22.38 -1.04 -5.74
N THR A 79 -23.46 -1.12 -4.96
CA THR A 79 -24.63 -1.99 -5.26
C THR A 79 -25.64 -1.42 -6.26
N LYS A 80 -25.44 -0.19 -6.74
CA LYS A 80 -26.35 0.44 -7.71
C LYS A 80 -26.06 -0.07 -9.12
N LEU A 81 -27.12 -0.50 -9.81
CA LEU A 81 -27.05 -0.85 -11.23
C LEU A 81 -26.75 0.41 -12.06
N ILE A 82 -25.84 0.28 -13.02
CA ILE A 82 -25.52 1.32 -13.99
C ILE A 82 -25.96 0.83 -15.36
N ASN A 83 -26.85 1.55 -16.02
CA ASN A 83 -27.46 1.14 -17.30
C ASN A 83 -28.06 -0.28 -17.25
N GLY A 84 -28.65 -0.66 -16.10
CA GLY A 84 -29.22 -2.00 -15.88
C GLY A 84 -28.19 -3.11 -15.62
N MET A 85 -26.89 -2.80 -15.61
CA MET A 85 -25.81 -3.76 -15.38
C MET A 85 -25.22 -3.62 -13.96
N ASP A 86 -24.90 -4.75 -13.33
CA ASP A 86 -24.26 -4.78 -12.00
C ASP A 86 -22.74 -4.62 -12.14
N ILE A 87 -22.19 -3.53 -11.62
CA ILE A 87 -20.76 -3.22 -11.71
C ILE A 87 -19.87 -4.22 -10.97
N ASN A 88 -20.43 -4.94 -9.99
CA ASN A 88 -19.70 -5.98 -9.27
C ASN A 88 -19.37 -7.20 -10.16
N MET A 89 -19.89 -7.24 -11.40
CA MET A 89 -19.44 -8.21 -12.40
C MET A 89 -17.96 -8.04 -12.77
N ILE A 90 -17.34 -6.90 -12.48
CA ILE A 90 -15.88 -6.71 -12.60
C ILE A 90 -15.22 -7.27 -11.32
N THR A 91 -15.28 -8.59 -11.17
CA THR A 91 -14.66 -9.33 -10.06
C THR A 91 -14.15 -10.68 -10.58
N PRO A 92 -12.93 -11.11 -10.23
CA PRO A 92 -12.41 -12.43 -10.55
C PRO A 92 -13.42 -13.55 -10.28
N GLY A 93 -13.62 -14.42 -11.28
CA GLY A 93 -14.53 -15.56 -11.17
C GLY A 93 -15.97 -15.29 -11.60
N SER A 94 -16.37 -14.04 -11.87
CA SER A 94 -17.68 -13.77 -12.48
C SER A 94 -17.72 -14.24 -13.94
N GLU A 95 -18.91 -14.61 -14.43
CA GLU A 95 -19.08 -15.05 -15.81
C GLU A 95 -18.63 -13.99 -16.83
N PHE A 96 -19.04 -12.73 -16.63
CA PHE A 96 -18.65 -11.63 -17.50
C PHE A 96 -17.13 -11.42 -17.53
N PHE A 97 -16.47 -11.49 -16.38
CA PHE A 97 -15.04 -11.21 -16.32
C PHE A 97 -14.20 -12.35 -16.91
N ASN A 98 -14.67 -13.59 -16.79
CA ASN A 98 -14.09 -14.73 -17.51
C ASN A 98 -14.22 -14.57 -19.03
N GLU A 99 -15.39 -14.16 -19.53
CA GLU A 99 -15.60 -13.86 -20.96
C GLU A 99 -14.70 -12.70 -21.43
N PHE A 100 -14.57 -11.67 -20.59
CA PHE A 100 -13.69 -10.53 -20.85
C PHE A 100 -12.22 -10.96 -20.97
N ASN A 101 -11.73 -11.82 -20.07
CA ASN A 101 -10.36 -12.35 -20.10
C ASN A 101 -10.10 -13.11 -21.42
N LEU A 102 -11.02 -13.97 -21.83
CA LEU A 102 -10.91 -14.72 -23.10
C LEU A 102 -10.77 -13.77 -24.29
N LYS A 103 -11.65 -12.78 -24.40
CA LYS A 103 -11.60 -11.77 -25.47
C LYS A 103 -10.31 -10.96 -25.44
N LEU A 104 -9.78 -10.66 -24.25
CA LEU A 104 -8.53 -9.94 -24.11
C LEU A 104 -7.32 -10.75 -24.59
N HIS A 105 -7.28 -12.05 -24.28
CA HIS A 105 -6.25 -12.97 -24.80
C HIS A 105 -6.33 -13.11 -26.32
N GLU A 106 -7.53 -13.22 -26.89
CA GLU A 106 -7.74 -13.26 -28.35
C GLU A 106 -7.25 -11.97 -29.02
N PHE A 107 -7.57 -10.81 -28.43
CA PHE A 107 -7.07 -9.51 -28.87
C PHE A 107 -5.55 -9.45 -28.82
N ALA A 108 -4.93 -9.82 -27.68
CA ALA A 108 -3.49 -9.78 -27.50
C ALA A 108 -2.76 -10.64 -28.53
N LYS A 109 -3.25 -11.87 -28.78
CA LYS A 109 -2.70 -12.76 -29.80
C LYS A 109 -2.80 -12.15 -31.20
N THR A 110 -3.96 -11.60 -31.55
CA THR A 110 -4.21 -11.01 -32.87
C THR A 110 -3.29 -9.81 -33.13
N GLU A 111 -3.22 -8.86 -32.19
CA GLU A 111 -2.41 -7.65 -32.35
C GLU A 111 -0.91 -7.92 -32.30
N SER A 112 -0.46 -8.94 -31.54
CA SER A 112 0.94 -9.37 -31.54
C SER A 112 1.38 -9.78 -32.95
N CYS A 113 0.58 -10.61 -33.61
CA CYS A 113 0.86 -11.08 -34.98
C CYS A 113 0.81 -9.95 -36.03
N LEU A 114 0.06 -8.88 -35.79
CA LEU A 114 -0.09 -7.77 -36.74
C LEU A 114 1.11 -6.81 -36.75
N LYS A 115 1.95 -6.81 -35.71
CA LYS A 115 3.01 -5.81 -35.55
C LYS A 115 4.37 -6.27 -36.09
N ASN A 116 4.89 -7.40 -35.58
CA ASN A 116 6.11 -8.08 -36.05
C ASN A 116 6.22 -9.46 -35.38
N GLU A 117 6.99 -10.39 -35.95
CA GLU A 117 7.19 -11.74 -35.39
C GLU A 117 7.81 -11.72 -33.97
N ASP A 118 8.64 -10.73 -33.67
CA ASP A 118 9.32 -10.59 -32.37
C ASP A 118 8.52 -9.79 -31.32
N PHE A 119 7.40 -9.17 -31.68
CA PHE A 119 6.61 -8.35 -30.76
C PHE A 119 5.50 -9.17 -30.10
N ASN A 120 5.43 -9.12 -28.77
CA ASN A 120 4.43 -9.87 -28.01
C ASN A 120 3.63 -9.00 -27.04
N ILE A 121 2.31 -9.19 -27.02
CA ILE A 121 1.41 -8.69 -25.98
C ILE A 121 1.10 -9.85 -25.02
N VAL A 122 1.65 -9.77 -23.82
CA VAL A 122 1.44 -10.72 -22.74
C VAL A 122 0.34 -10.22 -21.82
N VAL A 123 -0.62 -11.08 -21.50
CA VAL A 123 -1.74 -10.77 -20.61
C VAL A 123 -1.63 -11.63 -19.35
N SER A 124 -1.58 -10.99 -18.18
CA SER A 124 -1.78 -11.63 -16.88
C SER A 124 -3.18 -11.26 -16.40
N ASP A 125 -4.12 -12.19 -16.58
CA ASP A 125 -5.55 -11.93 -16.42
C ASP A 125 -6.03 -12.03 -14.96
N SER A 126 -7.35 -11.89 -14.74
CA SER A 126 -7.92 -11.90 -13.39
C SER A 126 -7.95 -13.27 -12.69
N LEU A 127 -7.67 -14.36 -13.40
CA LEU A 127 -7.68 -15.71 -12.82
C LEU A 127 -6.32 -16.05 -12.21
N GLU A 128 -5.25 -15.41 -12.68
CA GLU A 128 -3.95 -15.43 -12.03
C GLU A 128 -4.01 -14.66 -10.71
N SER A 129 -3.54 -15.25 -9.61
CA SER A 129 -3.51 -14.58 -8.30
C SER A 129 -2.57 -13.37 -8.26
N GLY A 130 -2.86 -12.41 -7.38
CA GLY A 130 -2.08 -11.20 -7.19
C GLY A 130 -2.69 -9.96 -7.86
N GLU A 131 -2.28 -8.79 -7.37
CA GLU A 131 -2.67 -7.48 -7.89
C GLU A 131 -1.89 -7.13 -9.16
N GLY A 132 -2.44 -6.25 -10.00
CA GLY A 132 -1.83 -5.81 -11.25
C GLY A 132 -0.40 -5.29 -11.05
N GLU A 133 -0.22 -4.41 -10.07
CA GLU A 133 1.07 -3.82 -9.71
C GLU A 133 2.11 -4.87 -9.33
N GLN A 134 1.72 -5.88 -8.56
CA GLN A 134 2.63 -6.96 -8.17
C GLN A 134 2.96 -7.88 -9.34
N LYS A 135 1.97 -8.18 -10.20
CA LYS A 135 2.19 -8.96 -11.43
C LYS A 135 3.21 -8.28 -12.33
N ILE A 136 3.08 -6.97 -12.52
CA ILE A 136 4.04 -6.15 -13.27
C ILE A 136 5.43 -6.21 -12.65
N MET A 137 5.53 -5.98 -11.34
CA MET A 137 6.81 -5.94 -10.64
C MET A 137 7.51 -7.31 -10.64
N ASN A 138 6.76 -8.39 -10.49
CA ASN A 138 7.28 -9.76 -10.59
C ASN A 138 7.74 -10.10 -12.00
N TYR A 139 7.00 -9.67 -13.02
CA TYR A 139 7.39 -9.88 -14.41
C TYR A 139 8.64 -9.07 -14.75
N LEU A 140 8.73 -7.80 -14.32
CA LEU A 140 9.94 -6.96 -14.47
C LEU A 140 11.17 -7.62 -13.87
N LYS A 141 11.09 -8.12 -12.63
CA LYS A 141 12.19 -8.84 -11.95
C LYS A 141 12.59 -10.12 -12.70
N LYS A 142 11.62 -10.88 -13.22
CA LYS A 142 11.89 -12.07 -14.04
C LYS A 142 12.67 -11.73 -15.30
N ILE A 143 12.29 -10.66 -16.00
CA ILE A 143 13.03 -10.26 -17.21
C ILE A 143 14.43 -9.76 -16.83
N GLN A 144 14.58 -8.99 -15.75
CA GLN A 144 15.89 -8.50 -15.27
C GLN A 144 16.87 -9.65 -14.98
N ASN A 145 16.41 -10.71 -14.33
CA ASN A 145 17.27 -11.83 -13.99
C ASN A 145 17.62 -12.70 -15.20
N SER A 146 16.78 -12.70 -16.24
CA SER A 146 16.96 -13.56 -17.42
C SER A 146 17.62 -12.84 -18.61
N GLN A 147 17.50 -11.53 -18.68
CA GLN A 147 18.05 -10.67 -19.71
C GLN A 147 18.75 -9.52 -18.99
N ASN A 148 20.05 -9.30 -19.22
CA ASN A 148 20.78 -8.12 -18.74
C ASN A 148 20.19 -6.85 -19.41
N LEU A 149 19.02 -6.42 -18.95
CA LEU A 149 18.22 -5.39 -19.59
C LEU A 149 18.85 -4.02 -19.36
N THR A 150 19.36 -3.44 -20.43
CA THR A 150 19.58 -1.98 -20.53
C THR A 150 18.38 -1.26 -21.15
N ASP A 151 17.34 -2.02 -21.50
CA ASP A 151 16.11 -1.56 -22.14
C ASP A 151 15.32 -0.61 -21.24
N LYS A 152 14.57 0.28 -21.90
CA LYS A 152 13.67 1.22 -21.24
C LYS A 152 12.36 0.53 -20.88
N SER A 153 11.91 0.70 -19.64
CA SER A 153 10.61 0.21 -19.20
C SER A 153 9.70 1.39 -18.89
N ILE A 154 8.51 1.41 -19.50
CA ILE A 154 7.47 2.38 -19.19
C ILE A 154 6.31 1.65 -18.51
N ILE A 155 5.92 2.13 -17.34
CA ILE A 155 4.75 1.62 -16.61
C ILE A 155 3.66 2.67 -16.65
N TYR A 156 2.48 2.29 -17.14
CA TYR A 156 1.27 3.08 -17.09
C TYR A 156 0.47 2.74 -15.84
N SER A 157 0.54 3.61 -14.82
CA SER A 157 -0.20 3.48 -13.57
C SER A 157 -0.37 4.83 -12.89
N VAL A 158 -1.52 5.03 -12.22
CA VAL A 158 -1.76 6.21 -11.36
C VAL A 158 -1.55 5.88 -9.88
N ASP A 159 -1.20 4.65 -9.53
CA ASP A 159 -1.06 4.26 -8.14
C ASP A 159 0.27 4.75 -7.56
N ALA A 160 0.27 5.06 -6.26
CA ALA A 160 1.45 5.54 -5.55
C ALA A 160 2.40 4.39 -5.18
N ASP A 161 1.85 3.19 -4.97
CA ASP A 161 2.62 2.00 -4.60
C ASP A 161 3.63 1.63 -5.69
N ILE A 162 3.26 1.75 -6.98
CA ILE A 162 4.20 1.57 -8.09
C ILE A 162 5.37 2.55 -8.05
N ILE A 163 5.19 3.78 -7.55
CA ILE A 163 6.31 4.72 -7.38
C ILE A 163 7.31 4.13 -6.37
N VAL A 164 6.83 3.74 -5.18
CA VAL A 164 7.66 3.17 -4.11
C VAL A 164 8.36 1.90 -4.58
N MET A 165 7.61 1.00 -5.22
CA MET A 165 8.15 -0.25 -5.76
C MET A 165 9.21 0.00 -6.85
N SER A 166 9.01 1.00 -7.71
CA SER A 166 9.96 1.35 -8.78
C SER A 166 11.27 1.96 -8.26
N LEU A 167 11.27 2.56 -7.06
CA LEU A 167 12.49 3.11 -6.44
C LEU A 167 13.51 2.03 -6.09
N ILE A 168 13.07 0.78 -5.86
CA ILE A 168 13.93 -0.35 -5.48
C ILE A 168 14.51 -1.05 -6.73
N LEU A 169 13.86 -0.91 -7.88
CA LEU A 169 14.33 -1.52 -9.13
C LEU A 169 15.65 -0.88 -9.60
N SER A 170 16.56 -1.69 -10.12
CA SER A 170 17.82 -1.21 -10.73
C SER A 170 17.64 -0.62 -12.14
N ASN A 171 16.53 -0.92 -12.82
CA ASN A 171 16.31 -0.55 -14.22
C ASN A 171 15.94 0.92 -14.44
N ASN A 172 16.09 1.35 -15.70
CA ASN A 172 15.53 2.60 -16.22
C ASN A 172 14.01 2.49 -16.41
N VAL A 173 13.28 2.75 -15.32
CA VAL A 173 11.83 2.78 -15.30
C VAL A 173 11.34 4.22 -15.38
N GLU A 174 10.33 4.44 -16.21
CA GLU A 174 9.55 5.68 -16.22
C GLU A 174 8.09 5.35 -16.01
N LEU A 175 7.39 6.21 -15.27
CA LEU A 175 5.96 6.07 -15.06
C LEU A 175 5.22 7.08 -15.94
N ILE A 176 4.18 6.62 -16.62
CA ILE A 176 3.24 7.47 -17.33
C ILE A 176 1.93 7.47 -16.58
N ARG A 177 1.44 8.67 -16.30
CA ARG A 177 0.26 8.91 -15.46
C ARG A 177 -0.71 9.80 -16.22
N GLU A 178 -1.98 9.47 -16.23
CA GLU A 178 -3.00 10.38 -16.75
C GLU A 178 -3.12 11.59 -15.81
N ARG A 179 -3.08 12.81 -16.37
CA ARG A 179 -3.09 14.06 -15.61
C ARG A 179 -4.48 14.36 -15.08
N ASN A 180 -4.91 13.63 -14.03
CA ASN A 180 -6.15 13.80 -13.25
C ASN A 180 -7.30 14.55 -13.95
N HIS A 181 -7.66 14.15 -15.18
CA HIS A 181 -8.93 14.50 -15.80
C HIS A 181 -9.95 13.40 -15.51
N PHE A 182 -9.93 12.91 -14.26
CA PHE A 182 -11.04 12.13 -13.73
C PHE A 182 -12.31 12.95 -13.90
N HIS A 183 -13.22 12.44 -14.72
CA HIS A 183 -14.59 12.91 -14.91
C HIS A 183 -14.81 14.10 -15.86
N GLN A 184 -14.19 14.11 -17.04
CA GLN A 184 -14.93 14.71 -18.15
C GLN A 184 -16.17 13.84 -18.41
N LYS A 185 -17.35 14.38 -18.04
CA LYS A 185 -18.67 13.74 -18.25
C LYS A 185 -18.92 13.34 -19.71
N HIS A 186 -18.15 13.89 -20.65
CA HIS A 186 -18.31 13.73 -22.10
C HIS A 186 -17.17 12.97 -22.81
N PHE A 187 -16.30 12.26 -22.09
CA PHE A 187 -15.27 11.42 -22.73
C PHE A 187 -15.87 10.09 -23.21
N ASN A 188 -15.98 9.88 -24.53
CA ASN A 188 -16.67 8.73 -25.12
C ASN A 188 -15.73 7.60 -25.56
N TYR A 189 -14.42 7.68 -25.24
CA TYR A 189 -13.42 6.66 -25.61
C TYR A 189 -13.37 6.41 -27.14
N GLN A 190 -13.62 7.46 -27.92
CA GLN A 190 -13.49 7.48 -29.37
C GLN A 190 -12.16 8.13 -29.79
N ARG A 191 -11.71 7.89 -31.03
CA ARG A 191 -10.44 8.43 -31.57
C ARG A 191 -10.25 9.93 -31.32
N GLN A 192 -11.32 10.72 -31.48
CA GLN A 192 -11.29 12.18 -31.31
C GLN A 192 -11.15 12.61 -29.83
N ASP A 193 -11.60 11.78 -28.89
CA ASP A 193 -11.50 12.08 -27.47
C ASP A 193 -10.12 11.78 -26.91
N PHE A 194 -9.44 10.75 -27.43
CA PHE A 194 -8.07 10.41 -26.99
C PHE A 194 -7.07 11.55 -27.19
N GLN A 195 -7.30 12.44 -28.16
CA GLN A 195 -6.48 13.65 -28.36
C GLN A 195 -6.56 14.65 -27.20
N LYS A 196 -7.61 14.56 -26.36
CA LYS A 196 -7.79 15.41 -25.18
C LYS A 196 -7.09 14.86 -23.94
N LEU A 197 -6.64 13.60 -23.97
CA LEU A 197 -5.93 13.02 -22.84
C LEU A 197 -4.57 13.68 -22.69
N GLN A 198 -4.28 14.08 -21.45
CA GLN A 198 -2.97 14.60 -21.07
C GLN A 198 -2.28 13.59 -20.18
N PHE A 199 -1.03 13.30 -20.50
CA PHE A 199 -0.19 12.38 -19.75
C PHE A 199 0.99 13.14 -19.15
N GLU A 200 1.37 12.75 -17.94
CA GLU A 200 2.59 13.15 -17.27
C GLU A 200 3.57 11.98 -17.24
N LEU A 201 4.85 12.29 -17.48
CA LEU A 201 5.95 11.36 -17.37
C LEU A 201 6.71 11.64 -16.07
N LEU A 202 6.88 10.61 -15.25
CA LEU A 202 7.74 10.63 -14.07
C LEU A 202 8.97 9.76 -14.31
N ASN A 203 10.13 10.39 -14.41
CA ASN A 203 11.40 9.69 -14.53
C ASN A 203 11.88 9.22 -13.14
N ILE A 204 11.84 7.90 -12.91
CA ILE A 204 12.17 7.33 -11.59
C ILE A 204 13.65 7.48 -11.28
N ASN A 205 14.53 7.45 -12.26
CA ASN A 205 15.97 7.65 -12.04
C ASN A 205 16.27 9.07 -11.56
N GLN A 206 15.62 10.08 -12.15
CA GLN A 206 15.73 11.45 -11.66
C GLN A 206 15.15 11.61 -10.25
N LEU A 207 14.02 10.96 -9.97
CA LEU A 207 13.41 10.96 -8.64
C LEU A 207 14.35 10.33 -7.59
N LYS A 208 14.98 9.19 -7.90
CA LYS A 208 15.99 8.54 -7.04
C LYS A 208 17.12 9.50 -6.68
N ILE A 209 17.63 10.25 -7.66
CA ILE A 209 18.70 11.23 -7.44
C ILE A 209 18.20 12.37 -6.53
N GLN A 210 17.01 12.91 -6.78
CA GLN A 210 16.43 14.00 -5.99
C GLN A 210 16.15 13.58 -4.54
N LEU A 211 15.66 12.37 -4.32
CA LEU A 211 15.36 11.87 -2.97
C LEU A 211 16.61 11.60 -2.14
N THR A 212 17.74 11.32 -2.78
CA THR A 212 18.98 10.90 -2.10
C THR A 212 20.11 11.92 -2.13
N CYS A 213 19.92 13.08 -2.79
CA CYS A 213 20.98 14.08 -2.94
C CYS A 213 21.48 14.65 -1.60
N SER A 214 20.65 14.62 -0.56
CA SER A 214 20.99 15.07 0.80
C SER A 214 21.79 14.05 1.61
N PHE A 215 21.83 12.78 1.21
CA PHE A 215 22.45 11.69 1.97
C PHE A 215 23.91 11.46 1.54
N GLN A 216 24.84 12.20 2.13
CA GLN A 216 26.27 12.14 1.75
C GLN A 216 27.03 10.96 2.38
N LYS A 217 26.61 10.48 3.55
CA LYS A 217 27.33 9.45 4.33
C LYS A 217 26.93 8.01 3.99
N VAL A 218 25.94 7.81 3.13
CA VAL A 218 25.33 6.50 2.87
C VAL A 218 25.27 6.24 1.36
N LYS A 219 25.47 4.98 0.96
CA LYS A 219 25.28 4.58 -0.43
C LYS A 219 23.83 4.83 -0.86
N ARG A 220 23.66 5.41 -2.05
CA ARG A 220 22.35 5.76 -2.62
C ARG A 220 21.33 4.62 -2.52
N ASP A 221 21.73 3.41 -2.91
CA ASP A 221 20.81 2.26 -2.95
C ASP A 221 20.32 1.86 -1.56
N ASN A 222 21.17 1.98 -0.53
CA ASN A 222 20.76 1.73 0.86
C ASN A 222 19.79 2.81 1.35
N ALA A 223 20.07 4.07 1.05
CA ALA A 223 19.18 5.16 1.41
C ALA A 223 17.81 5.07 0.71
N LEU A 224 17.77 4.58 -0.54
CA LEU A 224 16.51 4.31 -1.24
C LEU A 224 15.70 3.20 -0.57
N LYS A 225 16.35 2.09 -0.17
CA LYS A 225 15.70 1.00 0.56
C LYS A 225 15.10 1.49 1.88
N ASP A 226 15.86 2.27 2.65
CA ASP A 226 15.41 2.87 3.90
C ASP A 226 14.22 3.83 3.67
N LEU A 227 14.29 4.71 2.67
CA LEU A 227 13.19 5.59 2.29
C LEU A 227 11.93 4.82 1.90
N CYS A 228 12.07 3.72 1.15
CA CYS A 228 10.92 2.90 0.75
C CYS A 228 10.22 2.29 1.96
N LEU A 229 10.97 1.79 2.94
CA LEU A 229 10.39 1.32 4.20
C LEU A 229 9.63 2.45 4.92
N LEU A 230 10.17 3.66 4.94
CA LEU A 230 9.49 4.80 5.55
C LEU A 230 8.20 5.18 4.83
N PHE A 231 8.18 5.16 3.49
CA PHE A 231 6.94 5.38 2.72
C PHE A 231 5.90 4.31 3.02
N ILE A 232 6.31 3.04 3.14
CA ILE A 232 5.42 1.94 3.56
C ILE A 232 4.87 2.19 4.96
N ILE A 233 5.71 2.59 5.94
CA ILE A 233 5.26 2.88 7.31
C ILE A 233 4.24 4.03 7.34
N LEU A 234 4.41 5.05 6.49
CA LEU A 234 3.51 6.21 6.46
C LEU A 234 2.12 5.87 5.91
N GLY A 235 2.05 5.03 4.90
CA GLY A 235 0.77 4.70 4.27
C GLY A 235 0.94 3.58 3.27
N ASN A 236 0.03 2.62 3.36
CA ASN A 236 -0.12 1.51 2.44
C ASN A 236 -1.56 0.99 2.55
N ASP A 237 -1.96 0.10 1.64
CA ASP A 237 -3.33 -0.44 1.63
C ASP A 237 -3.64 -1.42 2.77
N PHE A 238 -2.61 -1.89 3.48
CA PHE A 238 -2.67 -3.05 4.36
C PHE A 238 -2.74 -2.66 5.85
N LEU A 239 -2.01 -1.62 6.24
CA LEU A 239 -1.96 -1.09 7.61
C LEU A 239 -2.54 0.32 7.65
N PRO A 240 -3.32 0.67 8.71
CA PRO A 240 -3.71 2.05 8.93
C PRO A 240 -2.48 2.94 9.06
N SER A 241 -2.52 4.13 8.46
CA SER A 241 -1.46 5.12 8.63
C SER A 241 -1.32 5.52 10.10
N PRO A 242 -0.08 5.56 10.64
CA PRO A 242 0.13 6.09 11.97
C PRO A 242 -0.20 7.59 11.99
N GLU A 243 -0.88 8.05 13.05
CA GLU A 243 -1.12 9.47 13.30
C GLU A 243 0.19 10.14 13.77
N LEU A 244 1.11 10.29 12.82
CA LEU A 244 2.42 10.92 13.03
C LEU A 244 2.31 12.44 12.98
N PHE A 245 1.60 12.98 11.99
CA PHE A 245 1.44 14.42 11.80
C PHE A 245 0.05 14.73 11.25
N ASN A 246 -0.51 15.90 11.60
CA ASN A 246 -1.82 16.32 11.11
C ASN A 246 -1.88 16.32 9.58
N SER A 247 -2.97 15.76 9.03
CA SER A 247 -3.21 15.49 7.61
C SER A 247 -3.17 16.68 6.65
N ASN A 248 -2.88 17.89 7.13
CA ASN A 248 -3.12 19.12 6.38
C ASN A 248 -1.86 19.72 5.72
N ILE A 249 -0.67 19.14 5.85
CA ILE A 249 0.56 19.76 5.31
C ILE A 249 1.51 18.72 4.69
N THR A 250 1.16 18.15 3.53
CA THR A 250 1.94 17.10 2.83
C THR A 250 3.40 17.48 2.54
N THR A 251 3.71 18.77 2.37
CA THR A 251 5.08 19.27 2.09
C THR A 251 6.02 19.18 3.29
N ASP A 252 5.52 19.26 4.52
CA ASP A 252 6.36 19.17 5.71
C ASP A 252 6.82 17.73 5.96
N PHE A 253 6.08 16.73 5.50
CA PHE A 253 6.36 15.32 5.77
C PHE A 253 7.63 14.81 5.10
N ILE A 254 7.79 15.05 3.79
CA ILE A 254 9.00 14.60 3.06
C ILE A 254 10.23 15.29 3.65
N HIS A 255 10.10 16.58 3.98
CA HIS A 255 11.16 17.31 4.66
C HIS A 255 11.48 16.72 6.05
N ILE A 256 10.47 16.36 6.85
CA ILE A 256 10.67 15.71 8.14
C ILE A 256 11.40 14.38 7.97
N ILE A 257 10.96 13.50 7.06
CA ILE A 257 11.63 12.22 6.78
C ILE A 257 13.07 12.42 6.35
N GLN A 258 13.33 13.34 5.41
CA GLN A 258 14.68 13.60 4.94
C GLN A 258 15.56 14.13 6.06
N THR A 259 15.04 15.04 6.90
CA THR A 259 15.78 15.61 8.02
C THR A 259 16.05 14.58 9.11
N SER A 260 15.06 13.76 9.48
CA SER A 260 15.21 12.71 10.48
C SER A 260 16.13 11.59 10.01
N LEU A 261 16.11 11.23 8.72
CA LEU A 261 17.06 10.27 8.15
C LEU A 261 18.48 10.82 8.12
N VAL A 262 18.68 12.10 7.80
CA VAL A 262 20.00 12.75 7.89
C VAL A 262 20.50 12.71 9.34
N GLU A 263 19.67 13.00 10.34
CA GLU A 263 20.04 12.87 11.76
C GLU A 263 20.42 11.42 12.10
N PHE A 264 19.61 10.45 11.64
CA PHE A 264 19.87 9.02 11.84
C PHE A 264 21.22 8.58 11.27
N TYR A 265 21.52 8.95 10.02
CA TYR A 265 22.81 8.65 9.40
C TYR A 265 23.98 9.46 9.98
N ASN A 266 23.73 10.60 10.63
CA ASN A 266 24.80 11.35 11.29
C ASN A 266 25.22 10.74 12.62
N ASN A 267 24.33 9.98 13.27
CA ASN A 267 24.63 9.25 14.49
C ASN A 267 25.45 7.97 14.26
N ILE A 268 25.96 7.75 13.03
CA ILE A 268 26.94 6.70 12.73
C ILE A 268 28.24 6.97 13.50
N THR A 269 28.47 6.16 14.55
CA THR A 269 29.78 6.01 15.15
C THR A 269 30.64 5.10 14.27
N GLU A 270 31.96 5.30 14.24
CA GLU A 270 32.90 4.58 13.36
C GLU A 270 32.95 3.06 13.55
N LYS A 271 32.14 2.47 14.45
CA LYS A 271 32.21 1.06 14.84
C LYS A 271 31.01 0.18 14.53
N ASP A 272 29.87 0.68 14.01
CA ASP A 272 28.70 -0.18 13.82
C ASP A 272 28.13 -0.16 12.40
N THR A 273 28.12 -1.34 11.78
CA THR A 273 27.45 -1.71 10.53
C THR A 273 25.91 -1.72 10.62
N ILE A 274 25.34 -1.12 11.68
CA ILE A 274 23.93 -1.33 12.11
C ILE A 274 23.02 -0.14 11.72
N ASN A 275 23.54 0.97 11.19
CA ASN A 275 22.74 2.18 10.93
C ASN A 275 22.06 2.20 9.55
N HIS A 276 21.34 1.13 9.24
CA HIS A 276 20.38 1.06 8.14
C HIS A 276 19.05 0.54 8.67
N LEU A 277 17.95 0.94 8.04
CA LEU A 277 16.63 0.41 8.38
C LEU A 277 16.40 -0.95 7.70
N ILE A 278 17.04 -1.17 6.55
CA ILE A 278 17.01 -2.42 5.80
C ILE A 278 18.40 -3.06 5.72
N LEU A 279 18.47 -4.35 5.98
CA LEU A 279 19.67 -5.17 5.82
C LEU A 279 19.49 -6.17 4.68
N GLU A 280 20.59 -6.49 4.02
CA GLU A 280 20.67 -7.63 3.11
C GLU A 280 20.73 -8.91 3.94
N SER A 281 19.85 -9.87 3.64
CA SER A 281 19.83 -11.14 4.35
C SER A 281 21.10 -11.94 4.01
N SER A 282 21.88 -12.28 5.03
CA SER A 282 23.02 -13.19 4.89
C SER A 282 22.59 -14.65 4.78
N ILE A 283 21.30 -14.94 4.96
CA ILE A 283 20.75 -16.27 5.06
C ILE A 283 20.12 -16.61 3.70
N ASN A 284 20.87 -17.37 2.88
CA ASN A 284 20.43 -18.08 1.65
C ASN A 284 20.92 -17.59 0.27
N ASN A 285 22.03 -16.85 0.13
CA ASN A 285 22.57 -16.43 -1.19
C ASN A 285 21.52 -15.78 -2.14
N SER A 286 20.38 -15.37 -1.60
CA SER A 286 19.29 -14.69 -2.28
C SER A 286 19.41 -13.20 -1.97
N ASN A 287 19.17 -12.35 -2.96
CA ASN A 287 19.02 -10.90 -2.79
C ASN A 287 17.73 -10.56 -1.99
N ASP A 288 17.58 -11.13 -0.79
CA ASP A 288 16.43 -10.92 0.08
C ASP A 288 16.78 -9.85 1.13
N TYR A 289 15.76 -9.11 1.56
CA TYR A 289 15.91 -7.95 2.43
C TYR A 289 15.10 -8.13 3.70
N GLU A 290 15.65 -7.66 4.82
CA GLU A 290 15.00 -7.72 6.13
C GLU A 290 15.03 -6.37 6.84
N ILE A 291 13.98 -6.12 7.64
CA ILE A 291 13.91 -4.94 8.48
C ILE A 291 14.91 -5.10 9.64
N ASN A 292 15.82 -4.14 9.76
CA ASN A 292 16.65 -3.98 10.94
C ASN A 292 15.84 -3.33 12.06
N TYR A 293 15.24 -4.15 12.92
CA TYR A 293 14.43 -3.63 14.01
C TYR A 293 15.22 -2.77 15.00
N LEU A 294 16.52 -3.05 15.23
CA LEU A 294 17.35 -2.21 16.10
C LEU A 294 17.52 -0.81 15.50
N GLY A 295 17.93 -0.74 14.23
CA GLY A 295 18.02 0.53 13.50
C GLY A 295 16.67 1.25 13.39
N LEU A 296 15.57 0.51 13.23
CA LEU A 296 14.22 1.08 13.21
C LEU A 296 13.82 1.70 14.56
N ILE A 297 14.19 1.08 15.68
CA ILE A 297 13.94 1.63 17.02
C ILE A 297 14.76 2.89 17.25
N ASP A 298 16.04 2.90 16.87
CA ASP A 298 16.89 4.10 16.96
C ASP A 298 16.33 5.24 16.09
N TYR A 299 15.86 4.93 14.89
CA TYR A 299 15.18 5.89 14.03
C TYR A 299 13.86 6.39 14.64
N PHE A 300 13.06 5.49 15.24
CA PHE A 300 11.83 5.86 15.93
C PHE A 300 12.07 6.78 17.12
N GLN A 301 13.19 6.65 17.83
CA GLN A 301 13.57 7.61 18.87
C GLN A 301 13.75 9.01 18.30
N ILE A 302 14.42 9.14 17.14
CA ILE A 302 14.56 10.42 16.43
C ILE A 302 13.18 10.93 16.01
N LEU A 303 12.40 10.10 15.31
CA LEU A 303 11.08 10.47 14.79
C LEU A 303 10.11 10.91 15.91
N SER A 304 10.20 10.29 17.10
CA SER A 304 9.40 10.68 18.26
C SER A 304 9.65 12.12 18.73
N LYS A 305 10.89 12.63 18.56
CA LYS A 305 11.22 14.04 18.85
C LYS A 305 10.48 14.96 17.88
N PHE A 306 10.49 14.63 16.59
CA PHE A 306 9.77 15.39 15.56
C PHE A 306 8.25 15.38 15.81
N GLN A 307 7.69 14.23 16.19
CA GLN A 307 6.28 14.11 16.57
C GLN A 307 5.94 15.02 17.76
N PHE A 308 6.80 15.04 18.79
CA PHE A 308 6.62 15.90 19.96
C PHE A 308 6.74 17.40 19.63
N GLU A 309 7.67 17.80 18.76
CA GLU A 309 7.77 19.18 18.27
C GLU A 309 6.53 19.59 17.47
N GLN A 310 6.02 18.70 16.62
CA GLN A 310 4.79 18.96 15.87
C GLN A 310 3.59 19.10 16.80
N PHE A 311 3.45 18.22 17.79
CA PHE A 311 2.40 18.31 18.80
C PHE A 311 2.39 19.69 19.50
N LYS A 312 3.55 20.22 19.88
CA LYS A 312 3.64 21.54 20.51
C LYS A 312 3.17 22.68 19.60
N LYS A 313 3.43 22.56 18.29
CA LYS A 313 2.96 23.54 17.29
C LYS A 313 1.45 23.46 17.09
N ASP A 314 0.91 22.25 16.98
CA ASP A 314 -0.50 22.00 16.67
C ASP A 314 -1.40 22.26 17.90
N TYR A 315 -0.87 22.00 19.09
CA TYR A 315 -1.55 22.19 20.37
C TYR A 315 -0.73 23.13 21.26
N PRO A 316 -0.66 24.44 20.95
CA PRO A 316 0.07 25.39 21.75
C PRO A 316 -0.50 25.46 23.17
N SER A 317 0.37 25.49 24.17
CA SER A 317 -0.05 25.57 25.57
C SER A 317 -0.77 26.89 25.84
N LYS A 318 -2.01 26.80 26.32
CA LYS A 318 -2.77 27.96 26.81
C LYS A 318 -2.66 28.15 28.32
N SER A 319 -1.84 27.36 29.02
CA SER A 319 -1.97 27.24 30.48
C SER A 319 -1.52 28.51 31.20
N ASP A 320 -2.44 29.07 32.01
CA ASP A 320 -2.14 30.19 32.89
C ASP A 320 -1.14 29.78 34.01
N TYR A 321 -1.09 28.48 34.34
CA TYR A 321 -0.09 27.89 35.22
C TYR A 321 1.35 28.10 34.72
N LEU A 322 1.61 27.93 33.42
CA LEU A 322 2.94 28.18 32.85
C LEU A 322 3.32 29.66 32.98
N LYS A 323 2.39 30.57 32.71
CA LYS A 323 2.61 32.01 32.88
C LYS A 323 2.92 32.34 34.34
N GLN A 324 2.16 31.77 35.28
CA GLN A 324 2.32 32.01 36.72
C GLN A 324 3.64 31.42 37.25
N ARG A 325 4.03 30.23 36.80
CA ARG A 325 5.30 29.59 37.16
C ARG A 325 6.51 30.31 36.58
N ILE A 326 6.40 30.82 35.35
CA ILE A 326 7.42 31.69 34.73
C ILE A 326 7.58 32.95 35.57
N LEU A 327 6.48 33.63 35.93
CA LEU A 327 6.49 34.81 36.80
C LEU A 327 7.16 34.54 38.16
N GLU A 328 6.78 33.45 38.85
CA GLU A 328 7.40 33.07 40.13
C GLU A 328 8.93 32.90 40.03
N LEU A 329 9.40 32.26 38.96
CA LEU A 329 10.83 32.01 38.75
C LEU A 329 11.58 33.27 38.33
N GLU A 330 10.95 34.15 37.54
CA GLU A 330 11.51 35.46 37.16
C GLU A 330 11.73 36.36 38.39
N PHE A 331 10.74 36.42 39.29
CA PHE A 331 10.80 37.24 40.51
C PHE A 331 11.58 36.61 41.69
N SER A 332 12.07 35.37 41.54
CA SER A 332 12.87 34.72 42.60
C SER A 332 14.24 35.39 42.78
N ASN A 333 14.58 35.90 43.96
CA ASN A 333 15.90 36.52 44.20
C ASN A 333 17.01 35.52 44.57
N LEU A 334 16.69 34.23 44.66
CA LEU A 334 17.58 33.18 45.16
C LEU A 334 18.36 32.44 44.06
N LEU A 335 18.06 32.69 42.78
CA LEU A 335 18.63 31.97 41.65
C LEU A 335 19.35 32.91 40.70
N SER A 336 20.48 32.47 40.15
CA SER A 336 21.13 33.19 39.05
C SER A 336 20.26 33.17 37.79
N LEU A 337 20.47 34.13 36.88
CA LEU A 337 19.74 34.19 35.60
C LEU A 337 19.85 32.88 34.79
N LYS A 338 20.98 32.18 34.88
CA LYS A 338 21.22 30.91 34.18
C LYS A 338 20.38 29.78 34.80
N GLU A 339 20.31 29.70 36.12
CA GLU A 339 19.51 28.70 36.83
C GLU A 339 18.00 28.92 36.65
N LYS A 340 17.56 30.18 36.68
CA LYS A 340 16.16 30.55 36.36
C LYS A 340 15.74 30.03 34.98
N LYS A 341 16.55 30.29 33.95
CA LYS A 341 16.30 29.82 32.58
C LYS A 341 16.19 28.28 32.51
N ILE A 342 17.12 27.57 33.17
CA ILE A 342 17.12 26.10 33.19
C ILE A 342 15.87 25.56 33.90
N GLN A 343 15.49 26.12 35.05
CA GLN A 343 14.31 25.65 35.79
C GLN A 343 13.02 25.92 35.03
N ILE A 344 12.87 27.12 34.45
CA ILE A 344 11.73 27.46 33.59
C ILE A 344 11.62 26.44 32.45
N GLN A 345 12.73 26.16 31.75
CA GLN A 345 12.75 25.22 30.64
C GLN A 345 12.38 23.79 31.06
N LYS A 346 12.88 23.32 32.21
CA LYS A 346 12.51 22.00 32.78
C LYS A 346 11.03 21.94 33.14
N SER A 347 10.47 22.98 33.77
CA SER A 347 9.05 23.04 34.11
C SER A 347 8.17 23.01 32.86
N ILE A 348 8.52 23.80 31.83
CA ILE A 348 7.83 23.77 30.54
C ILE A 348 7.88 22.36 29.94
N GLN A 349 9.06 21.75 29.87
CA GLN A 349 9.23 20.42 29.28
C GLN A 349 8.42 19.35 30.03
N GLY A 350 8.38 19.39 31.36
CA GLY A 350 7.58 18.44 32.17
C GLY A 350 6.09 18.53 31.87
N ILE A 351 5.55 19.75 31.80
CA ILE A 351 4.13 19.99 31.48
C ILE A 351 3.82 19.56 30.05
N GLU A 352 4.68 19.88 29.09
CA GLU A 352 4.49 19.47 27.70
C GLU A 352 4.50 17.94 27.54
N LEU A 353 5.38 17.24 28.27
CA LEU A 353 5.39 15.77 28.29
C LEU A 353 4.11 15.19 28.87
N GLU A 354 3.56 15.79 29.92
CA GLU A 354 2.28 15.36 30.51
C GLU A 354 1.11 15.60 29.55
N ARG A 355 1.04 16.80 28.95
CA ARG A 355 0.06 17.12 27.90
C ARG A 355 0.14 16.17 26.71
N PHE A 356 1.35 15.78 26.30
CA PHE A 356 1.56 14.82 25.23
C PHE A 356 1.03 13.41 25.61
N LYS A 357 1.25 12.97 26.86
CA LYS A 357 0.67 11.71 27.37
C LYS A 357 -0.86 11.76 27.38
N GLU A 358 -1.45 12.86 27.83
CA GLU A 358 -2.91 13.02 27.82
C GLU A 358 -3.48 13.01 26.40
N TRP A 359 -2.82 13.70 25.47
CA TRP A 359 -3.17 13.72 24.06
C TRP A 359 -3.14 12.31 23.45
N ARG A 360 -2.08 11.52 23.73
CA ARG A 360 -1.99 10.10 23.35
C ARG A 360 -3.18 9.29 23.87
N LEU A 361 -3.55 9.46 25.13
CA LEU A 361 -4.69 8.75 25.72
C LEU A 361 -6.02 9.15 25.08
N LEU A 362 -6.20 10.43 24.74
CA LEU A 362 -7.39 10.92 24.06
C LEU A 362 -7.51 10.38 22.63
N TYR A 363 -6.39 10.23 21.91
CA TYR A 363 -6.36 9.58 20.61
C TYR A 363 -6.95 8.17 20.67
N TYR A 364 -6.44 7.32 21.57
CA TYR A 364 -6.94 5.95 21.72
C TYR A 364 -8.40 5.93 22.19
N LYS A 365 -8.80 6.82 23.10
CA LYS A 365 -10.21 6.92 23.52
C LYS A 365 -11.15 7.24 22.34
N LYS A 366 -10.76 8.15 21.45
CA LYS A 366 -11.54 8.49 20.25
C LYS A 366 -11.63 7.31 19.30
N LYS A 367 -10.53 6.60 19.04
CA LYS A 367 -10.53 5.44 18.12
C LYS A 367 -11.34 4.27 18.68
N ASN A 368 -11.30 4.02 19.99
CA ASN A 368 -12.08 2.96 20.64
C ASN A 368 -13.60 3.18 20.60
N GLN A 369 -14.09 4.41 20.47
CA GLN A 369 -15.53 4.67 20.32
C GLN A 369 -16.12 4.06 19.03
N TYR A 370 -15.25 3.64 18.09
CA TYR A 370 -15.64 3.05 16.81
C TYR A 370 -15.58 1.51 16.77
N GLY A 371 -15.42 0.84 17.92
CA GLY A 371 -15.78 -0.58 18.05
C GLY A 371 -14.64 -1.60 18.14
N SER A 372 -13.36 -1.21 18.19
CA SER A 372 -12.27 -2.18 18.36
C SER A 372 -11.16 -1.71 19.34
N SER A 373 -11.15 -2.38 20.50
CA SER A 373 -10.02 -2.81 21.35
C SER A 373 -8.91 -1.81 21.77
N ILE A 374 -8.77 -1.66 23.09
CA ILE A 374 -7.63 -1.17 23.91
C ILE A 374 -7.63 0.33 24.23
N SER A 375 -8.15 0.70 25.41
CA SER A 375 -8.25 2.08 25.90
C SER A 375 -7.07 2.57 26.75
N ASN A 376 -6.13 1.69 27.10
CA ASN A 376 -5.01 2.02 27.99
C ASN A 376 -3.67 1.42 27.47
N PRO A 377 -2.66 2.25 27.17
CA PRO A 377 -1.30 1.83 26.78
C PRO A 377 -0.59 0.95 27.81
N GLN A 378 -1.00 0.99 29.08
CA GLN A 378 -0.43 0.16 30.16
C GLN A 378 -1.01 -1.28 30.22
N ASN A 379 -1.90 -1.64 29.30
CA ASN A 379 -2.54 -2.95 29.26
C ASN A 379 -1.64 -3.97 28.55
N SER A 380 -1.57 -5.21 29.04
CA SER A 380 -0.88 -6.32 28.35
C SER A 380 -1.37 -6.54 26.92
N LYS A 381 -2.61 -6.15 26.60
CA LYS A 381 -3.17 -6.15 25.24
C LYS A 381 -2.50 -5.14 24.30
N PHE A 382 -1.94 -4.05 24.82
CA PHE A 382 -1.26 -3.03 24.00
C PHE A 382 0.07 -3.56 23.45
N LYS A 383 0.79 -4.36 24.24
CA LYS A 383 1.99 -5.08 23.80
C LYS A 383 1.71 -6.07 22.66
N ILE A 384 0.54 -6.71 22.68
CA ILE A 384 0.10 -7.59 21.57
C ILE A 384 -0.10 -6.75 20.30
N LEU A 385 -0.75 -5.60 20.40
CA LEU A 385 -0.96 -4.69 19.26
C LEU A 385 0.38 -4.20 18.66
N THR A 386 1.36 -3.83 19.49
CA THR A 386 2.69 -3.41 19.02
C THR A 386 3.43 -4.54 18.32
N ASN A 387 3.36 -5.76 18.87
CA ASN A 387 4.01 -6.92 18.26
C ASN A 387 3.35 -7.32 16.94
N GLU A 388 2.01 -7.31 16.87
CA GLU A 388 1.26 -7.48 15.63
C GLU A 388 1.71 -6.44 14.60
N TYR A 389 1.76 -5.16 14.96
CA TYR A 389 2.19 -4.12 14.02
C TYR A 389 3.58 -4.41 13.41
N PHE A 390 4.58 -4.77 14.21
CA PHE A 390 5.93 -5.06 13.70
C PHE A 390 6.00 -6.32 12.81
N VAL A 391 5.25 -7.37 13.14
CA VAL A 391 5.17 -8.57 12.29
C VAL A 391 4.49 -8.23 10.98
N ARG A 392 3.39 -7.49 11.05
CA ARG A 392 2.57 -7.17 9.89
C ARG A 392 3.29 -6.17 8.98
N LEU A 393 4.01 -5.20 9.53
CA LEU A 393 4.89 -4.28 8.80
C LEU A 393 5.96 -5.04 8.01
N ASN A 394 6.60 -6.05 8.61
CA ASN A 394 7.59 -6.86 7.92
C ASN A 394 7.00 -7.65 6.75
N TRP A 395 5.78 -8.18 6.89
CA TRP A 395 5.09 -8.79 5.77
C TRP A 395 4.77 -7.77 4.67
N VAL A 396 4.28 -6.58 5.00
CA VAL A 396 4.00 -5.53 4.00
C VAL A 396 5.29 -5.15 3.27
N PHE A 397 6.39 -4.96 3.99
CA PHE A 397 7.69 -4.72 3.37
C PHE A 397 8.06 -5.85 2.39
N LYS A 398 7.98 -7.12 2.81
CA LYS A 398 8.23 -8.26 1.93
C LYS A 398 7.26 -8.33 0.76
N TYR A 399 6.01 -7.91 0.92
CA TYR A 399 5.03 -7.81 -0.17
C TYR A 399 5.49 -6.83 -1.26
N TYR A 400 5.94 -5.64 -0.88
CA TYR A 400 6.43 -4.64 -1.84
C TYR A 400 7.74 -5.10 -2.53
N VAL A 401 8.59 -5.81 -1.80
CA VAL A 401 9.92 -6.19 -2.29
C VAL A 401 9.93 -7.51 -3.06
N ASN A 402 9.11 -8.49 -2.68
CA ASN A 402 9.13 -9.87 -3.24
C ASN A 402 7.78 -10.30 -3.83
N GLY A 403 6.71 -9.53 -3.64
CA GLY A 403 5.34 -9.95 -3.94
C GLY A 403 4.71 -10.75 -2.79
N CYS A 404 3.52 -11.32 -3.03
CA CYS A 404 2.81 -12.12 -2.03
C CYS A 404 3.64 -13.34 -1.60
N ILE A 405 4.08 -13.33 -0.34
CA ILE A 405 4.90 -14.39 0.27
C ILE A 405 4.08 -15.42 1.07
N ASP A 406 2.80 -15.14 1.31
CA ASP A 406 1.92 -16.01 2.10
C ASP A 406 0.74 -16.57 1.29
N ASN A 407 0.17 -17.65 1.81
CA ASN A 407 -1.01 -18.33 1.27
C ASN A 407 -2.32 -17.92 1.99
N GLY A 408 -2.33 -16.78 2.68
CA GLY A 408 -3.56 -16.20 3.23
C GLY A 408 -3.62 -15.91 4.74
N ASP A 409 -2.53 -16.02 5.50
CA ASP A 409 -2.59 -15.80 6.96
C ASP A 409 -2.36 -14.34 7.39
N TRP A 410 -2.27 -13.41 6.43
CA TRP A 410 -2.06 -12.00 6.71
C TRP A 410 -3.33 -11.15 6.72
N ILE A 411 -3.75 -10.69 7.92
CA ILE A 411 -4.72 -9.61 8.17
C ILE A 411 -4.28 -8.81 9.41
N PHE A 412 -4.48 -7.49 9.40
CA PHE A 412 -4.37 -6.62 10.58
C PHE A 412 -5.77 -6.33 11.15
N ASP A 413 -6.06 -6.84 12.35
CA ASP A 413 -7.41 -6.85 12.96
C ASP A 413 -7.77 -5.54 13.70
N TYR A 414 -6.98 -4.48 13.56
CA TYR A 414 -7.17 -3.21 14.27
C TYR A 414 -7.39 -2.05 13.29
N ASP A 415 -8.31 -1.15 13.64
CA ASP A 415 -8.64 0.01 12.81
C ASP A 415 -7.62 1.16 12.93
N TYR A 416 -6.64 1.02 13.82
CA TYR A 416 -5.58 1.98 14.05
C TYR A 416 -4.27 1.26 14.43
N VAL A 417 -3.16 1.95 14.25
CA VAL A 417 -1.83 1.47 14.67
C VAL A 417 -1.35 2.24 15.92
N PRO A 418 -0.45 1.64 16.73
CA PRO A 418 0.20 2.35 17.83
C PRO A 418 0.94 3.59 17.35
N MET A 419 1.02 4.62 18.21
CA MET A 419 1.94 5.74 17.96
C MET A 419 3.39 5.27 18.13
N ILE A 420 4.33 6.00 17.51
CA ILE A 420 5.76 5.70 17.59
C ILE A 420 6.27 5.62 19.03
N SER A 421 5.82 6.55 19.89
CA SER A 421 6.18 6.51 21.32
C SER A 421 5.74 5.22 22.01
N ASP A 422 4.57 4.67 21.63
CA ASP A 422 4.11 3.42 22.21
C ASP A 422 4.87 2.20 21.65
N LEU A 423 5.27 2.24 20.37
CA LEU A 423 6.15 1.22 19.79
C LEU A 423 7.50 1.17 20.50
N LEU A 424 8.07 2.34 20.84
CA LEU A 424 9.32 2.45 21.60
C LEU A 424 9.20 1.92 23.03
N GLU A 425 8.11 2.28 23.74
CA GLU A 425 7.89 1.88 25.13
C GLU A 425 7.68 0.36 25.29
N ASN A 426 7.16 -0.32 24.26
CA ASN A 426 6.79 -1.74 24.33
C ASN A 426 7.72 -2.69 23.58
N TYR A 427 8.73 -2.19 22.87
CA TYR A 427 9.62 -3.03 22.08
C TYR A 427 10.52 -3.90 22.97
N GLN A 428 10.42 -5.22 22.81
CA GLN A 428 11.32 -6.21 23.40
C GLN A 428 11.66 -7.28 22.37
N TYR A 429 12.94 -7.40 22.00
CA TYR A 429 13.40 -8.29 20.92
C TYR A 429 13.05 -9.77 21.17
N SER A 430 13.23 -10.25 22.41
CA SER A 430 12.93 -11.63 22.82
C SER A 430 11.50 -12.05 22.48
N ASP A 431 10.57 -11.14 22.68
CA ASP A 431 9.14 -11.39 22.54
C ASP A 431 8.73 -11.42 21.07
N MET A 432 9.45 -10.69 20.22
CA MET A 432 9.19 -10.66 18.78
C MET A 432 9.52 -12.00 18.11
N ASP A 433 10.61 -12.65 18.50
CA ASP A 433 10.99 -13.95 17.93
C ASP A 433 10.04 -15.07 18.36
N GLU A 434 9.58 -15.05 19.61
CA GLU A 434 8.55 -15.96 20.10
C GLU A 434 7.21 -15.71 19.39
N PHE A 435 6.82 -14.43 19.25
CA PHE A 435 5.59 -14.04 18.59
C PHE A 435 5.57 -14.39 17.09
N LYS A 436 6.70 -14.20 16.39
CA LYS A 436 6.87 -14.65 14.99
C LYS A 436 6.65 -16.16 14.86
N LYS A 437 7.21 -16.97 15.76
CA LYS A 437 7.02 -18.44 15.75
C LYS A 437 5.55 -18.81 15.95
N HIS A 438 4.82 -18.09 16.81
CA HIS A 438 3.39 -18.32 17.00
C HIS A 438 2.55 -18.04 15.75
N ILE A 439 2.87 -16.98 14.99
CA ILE A 439 2.18 -16.65 13.74
C ILE A 439 2.54 -17.63 12.61
N LEU A 440 3.83 -17.98 12.47
CA LEU A 440 4.30 -18.88 11.40
C LEU A 440 3.77 -20.31 11.52
N ASN A 441 3.43 -20.77 12.73
CA ASN A 441 2.82 -22.08 12.94
C ASN A 441 1.35 -22.16 12.47
N ALA A 442 0.75 -21.05 12.04
CA ALA A 442 -0.62 -20.99 11.56
C ALA A 442 -0.77 -21.22 10.04
N ASN A 443 0.30 -21.59 9.31
CA ASN A 443 0.34 -21.83 7.86
C ASN A 443 -0.86 -22.65 7.34
N ILE A 444 -1.97 -21.98 7.03
CA ILE A 444 -3.12 -22.57 6.37
C ILE A 444 -3.04 -22.10 4.93
N ASP A 445 -2.74 -23.03 4.02
CA ASP A 445 -2.93 -22.75 2.59
C ASP A 445 -4.44 -22.69 2.31
N LEU A 446 -4.95 -21.45 2.23
CA LEU A 446 -6.35 -21.17 2.03
C LEU A 446 -6.77 -21.28 0.56
N ASN A 447 -5.81 -21.48 -0.37
CA ASN A 447 -6.03 -21.73 -1.81
C ASN A 447 -7.36 -21.13 -2.32
N ILE A 448 -7.45 -19.80 -2.24
CA ILE A 448 -8.69 -19.08 -2.51
C ILE A 448 -8.92 -19.13 -4.02
N THR A 449 -9.85 -19.98 -4.44
CA THR A 449 -10.24 -20.05 -5.86
C THR A 449 -11.11 -18.84 -6.25
N PRO A 450 -11.20 -18.48 -7.55
CA PRO A 450 -12.02 -17.35 -8.00
C PRO A 450 -13.48 -17.39 -7.50
N GLU A 451 -14.09 -18.58 -7.45
CA GLU A 451 -15.45 -18.76 -6.90
C GLU A 451 -15.56 -18.39 -5.41
N ILE A 452 -14.52 -18.72 -4.63
CA ILE A 452 -14.46 -18.43 -3.19
C ILE A 452 -14.23 -16.93 -2.98
N HIS A 453 -13.28 -16.34 -3.73
CA HIS A 453 -13.04 -14.91 -3.72
C HIS A 453 -14.31 -14.12 -4.04
N LEU A 454 -15.01 -14.49 -5.13
CA LEU A 454 -16.27 -13.89 -5.53
C LEU A 454 -17.32 -13.95 -4.41
N ALA A 455 -17.44 -15.10 -3.72
CA ALA A 455 -18.35 -15.26 -2.58
C ALA A 455 -17.99 -14.41 -1.36
N LEU A 456 -16.71 -14.12 -1.15
CA LEU A 456 -16.23 -13.31 -0.02
C LEU A 456 -16.42 -11.81 -0.24
N VAL A 457 -16.38 -11.35 -1.49
CA VAL A 457 -16.37 -9.91 -1.78
C VAL A 457 -17.70 -9.35 -2.28
N LEU A 458 -18.64 -10.20 -2.71
CA LEU A 458 -19.91 -9.74 -3.25
C LEU A 458 -20.92 -9.39 -2.16
N PRO A 459 -21.64 -8.26 -2.28
CA PRO A 459 -22.77 -7.95 -1.41
C PRO A 459 -23.98 -8.84 -1.72
N SER A 460 -24.91 -8.94 -0.77
CA SER A 460 -26.15 -9.73 -0.90
C SER A 460 -27.01 -9.34 -2.12
N LYS A 461 -26.96 -8.07 -2.55
CA LYS A 461 -27.68 -7.58 -3.75
C LYS A 461 -27.10 -8.11 -5.06
N SER A 462 -25.86 -8.58 -5.06
CA SER A 462 -25.13 -9.06 -6.24
C SER A 462 -25.00 -10.60 -6.26
N THR A 463 -25.77 -11.32 -5.43
CA THR A 463 -25.71 -12.80 -5.32
C THR A 463 -25.96 -13.52 -6.64
N LYS A 464 -26.72 -12.91 -7.57
CA LYS A 464 -26.94 -13.46 -8.93
C LYS A 464 -25.64 -13.68 -9.73
N LEU A 465 -24.56 -12.99 -9.37
CA LEU A 465 -23.25 -13.17 -10.01
C LEU A 465 -22.50 -14.41 -9.50
N LEU A 466 -22.92 -15.00 -8.37
CA LEU A 466 -22.34 -16.22 -7.84
C LEU A 466 -22.77 -17.44 -8.66
N PRO A 467 -21.96 -18.51 -8.70
CA PRO A 467 -22.40 -19.81 -9.20
C PRO A 467 -23.68 -20.27 -8.50
N GLU A 468 -24.62 -20.89 -9.23
CA GLU A 468 -25.95 -21.30 -8.72
C GLU A 468 -25.89 -22.07 -7.38
N LYS A 469 -24.89 -22.93 -7.21
CA LYS A 469 -24.62 -23.70 -5.97
C LYS A 469 -24.39 -22.86 -4.70
N TYR A 470 -24.10 -21.57 -4.83
CA TYR A 470 -23.84 -20.64 -3.73
C TYR A 470 -24.90 -19.54 -3.59
N GLN A 471 -25.81 -19.35 -4.56
CA GLN A 471 -26.76 -18.23 -4.55
C GLN A 471 -27.76 -18.29 -3.38
N ASN A 472 -28.17 -19.49 -2.96
CA ASN A 472 -29.13 -19.72 -1.87
C ASN A 472 -28.46 -20.26 -0.60
N ASP A 473 -27.19 -19.96 -0.39
CA ASP A 473 -26.45 -20.40 0.79
C ASP A 473 -26.71 -19.48 1.98
N SER A 474 -27.44 -19.98 2.98
CA SER A 474 -27.85 -19.19 4.16
C SER A 474 -26.66 -18.70 4.99
N LYS A 475 -25.51 -19.40 4.98
CA LYS A 475 -24.31 -18.96 5.71
C LYS A 475 -23.65 -17.79 4.99
N LEU A 476 -23.59 -17.85 3.65
CA LEU A 476 -23.11 -16.73 2.83
C LEU A 476 -24.04 -15.52 2.89
N GLU A 477 -25.34 -15.74 2.83
CA GLU A 477 -26.32 -14.63 2.91
C GLU A 477 -26.18 -13.87 4.23
N ARG A 478 -26.04 -14.60 5.34
CA ARG A 478 -25.77 -13.99 6.64
C ARG A 478 -24.47 -13.19 6.63
N TYR A 479 -23.38 -13.78 6.15
CA TYR A 479 -22.09 -13.11 6.04
C TYR A 479 -22.16 -11.83 5.19
N ASN A 480 -22.83 -11.88 4.03
CA ASN A 480 -22.94 -10.76 3.09
C ASN A 480 -23.86 -9.62 3.59
N ASN A 481 -24.74 -9.93 4.56
CA ASN A 481 -25.64 -8.96 5.20
C ASN A 481 -25.05 -8.35 6.49
N GLU A 482 -23.94 -8.87 7.00
CA GLU A 482 -23.25 -8.24 8.12
C GLU A 482 -22.68 -6.87 7.72
N ASN A 483 -22.65 -5.92 8.65
CA ASN A 483 -21.89 -4.69 8.46
C ASN A 483 -20.41 -5.07 8.32
N PHE A 484 -19.78 -4.78 7.18
CA PHE A 484 -18.39 -5.14 6.94
C PHE A 484 -17.40 -4.42 7.88
N VAL A 485 -17.87 -3.39 8.61
CA VAL A 485 -17.16 -2.79 9.75
C VAL A 485 -16.92 -3.82 10.86
N ASP A 486 -17.90 -4.70 11.12
CA ASP A 486 -17.86 -5.72 12.18
C ASP A 486 -17.26 -7.07 11.70
N LEU A 487 -16.75 -7.12 10.46
CA LEU A 487 -16.03 -8.28 9.96
C LEU A 487 -14.60 -8.27 10.46
N ASN A 488 -14.29 -9.26 11.29
CA ASN A 488 -12.93 -9.59 11.71
C ASN A 488 -12.38 -10.79 10.90
N TYR A 489 -11.07 -11.00 10.97
CA TYR A 489 -10.40 -12.09 10.24
C TYR A 489 -11.03 -13.46 10.48
N LYS A 490 -11.34 -13.78 11.74
CA LYS A 490 -11.92 -15.08 12.12
C LYS A 490 -13.18 -15.40 11.31
N LYS A 491 -14.06 -14.42 11.13
CA LYS A 491 -15.27 -14.60 10.31
C LYS A 491 -14.96 -14.85 8.84
N ILE A 492 -14.01 -14.11 8.25
CA ILE A 492 -13.60 -14.30 6.85
C ILE A 492 -13.03 -15.71 6.68
N LEU A 493 -12.13 -16.12 7.58
CA LEU A 493 -11.52 -17.45 7.61
C LEU A 493 -12.56 -18.56 7.76
N ASP A 494 -13.53 -18.40 8.66
CA ASP A 494 -14.62 -19.36 8.89
C ASP A 494 -15.50 -19.56 7.64
N ILE A 495 -15.65 -18.51 6.83
CA ILE A 495 -16.36 -18.59 5.54
C ILE A 495 -15.47 -19.26 4.49
N VAL A 496 -14.18 -18.93 4.41
CA VAL A 496 -13.25 -19.58 3.48
C VAL A 496 -13.22 -21.09 3.71
N ILE A 497 -13.00 -21.53 4.96
CA ILE A 497 -12.96 -22.95 5.35
C ILE A 497 -14.30 -23.63 5.05
N TYR A 498 -15.42 -22.95 5.31
CA TYR A 498 -16.74 -23.47 4.98
C TYR A 498 -16.93 -23.70 3.49
N LEU A 499 -16.59 -22.72 2.66
CA LEU A 499 -16.73 -22.79 1.21
C LEU A 499 -15.82 -23.85 0.60
N GLN A 500 -14.59 -23.98 1.09
CA GLN A 500 -13.67 -25.05 0.69
C GLN A 500 -14.26 -26.44 0.99
N LYS A 501 -14.79 -26.66 2.20
CA LYS A 501 -15.44 -27.93 2.57
C LYS A 501 -16.67 -28.20 1.72
N LYS A 502 -17.50 -27.19 1.46
CA LYS A 502 -18.68 -27.31 0.59
C LYS A 502 -18.28 -27.63 -0.85
N LYS A 503 -17.25 -26.97 -1.39
CA LYS A 503 -16.71 -27.25 -2.72
C LYS A 503 -16.19 -28.68 -2.86
N LYS A 504 -15.51 -29.23 -1.84
CA LYS A 504 -15.06 -30.63 -1.81
C LYS A 504 -16.21 -31.65 -1.76
N LYS A 505 -17.37 -31.29 -1.19
CA LYS A 505 -18.55 -32.17 -1.15
C LYS A 505 -19.37 -32.17 -2.44
N LEU A 506 -19.23 -31.13 -3.26
CA LEU A 506 -19.96 -30.93 -4.51
C LEU A 506 -19.18 -31.39 -5.75
N LYS A 507 -17.89 -31.68 -5.59
CA LYS A 507 -17.06 -32.41 -6.56
C LYS A 507 -17.15 -33.89 -6.25
#